data_AF-S2R890-F1
#
_entry.id   AF-S2R890-F1
#
_cell.length_a   1.000
_cell.length_b   1.000
_cell.length_c   1.000
_cell.angle_alpha   90.00
_cell.angle_beta   90.00
_cell.angle_gamma   90.00
#
_symmetry.space_group_name_H-M   'P 1'
#
loop_
_entity.id
_entity.type
_entity.pdbx_description
1 polymer ?
#
loop_
_entity_poly.entity_id
_entity_poly.type
_entity_poly.pdbx_seq_one_letter_code
_entity_poly.pdbx_strand_id
1 'polypeptide(L)'
;DLDTLMQYVKGPDFPTGGIIQGLDGIKQAYETGRGKIVVRSRTHIETIRGGREKIVVTEIPYDVNKAQMIKKIDELRINKKVDGIAEVRDESDRFGLSVVIELKKEADAHGILNYLFKNTDLQIAYNFNMVAIADMQPKLLGLKAMLEAYVEHRRDVVTRRTRFDLNKAAARQHIVEGLIKMLSILDQVIAAIRASKDKGDAKRNLVKKFDFSEAQAEAIVSLQLYRLTNTDITALQKEAAQLAKAIAEYQDILARPAARDRVIEGELKRIAKEYGDDRRSSIQAKIETLEVATTVTVADETVMVQVSRDGYVKRSSLRSYQAVDPADNG
;
A
#
# COMPACT_ATOMS: atom_id res chain seq x y z
N ASP A 1 9.01 13.79 -15.32
CA ASP A 1 8.04 13.11 -16.23
C ASP A 1 7.66 11.77 -15.61
N LEU A 2 6.85 10.95 -16.29
CA LEU A 2 6.47 9.63 -15.77
C LEU A 2 7.67 8.68 -15.67
N ASP A 3 8.57 8.68 -16.65
CA ASP A 3 9.72 7.77 -16.66
C ASP A 3 10.60 7.97 -15.41
N THR A 4 10.78 9.22 -14.98
CA THR A 4 11.44 9.55 -13.71
C THR A 4 10.70 8.97 -12.51
N LEU A 5 9.37 9.08 -12.47
CA LEU A 5 8.57 8.56 -11.35
C LEU A 5 8.65 7.02 -11.27
N MET A 6 8.70 6.34 -12.42
CA MET A 6 8.77 4.87 -12.47
C MET A 6 10.13 4.30 -12.01
N GLN A 7 11.18 5.11 -11.92
CA GLN A 7 12.43 4.70 -11.26
C GLN A 7 12.24 4.46 -9.76
N TYR A 8 11.30 5.18 -9.14
CA TYR A 8 10.95 5.06 -7.72
C TYR A 8 9.74 4.16 -7.50
N VAL A 9 8.66 4.37 -8.28
CA VAL A 9 7.42 3.59 -8.21
C VAL A 9 7.40 2.59 -9.36
N LYS A 10 8.03 1.43 -9.14
CA LYS A 10 8.23 0.41 -10.19
C LYS A 10 6.93 -0.23 -10.70
N GLY A 11 5.91 -0.30 -9.85
CA GLY A 11 4.65 -0.99 -10.11
C GLY A 11 3.93 -1.39 -8.82
N PRO A 12 2.73 -1.98 -8.91
CA PRO A 12 1.99 -2.46 -7.75
C PRO A 12 2.80 -3.43 -6.92
N ASP A 13 2.61 -3.46 -5.61
CA ASP A 13 3.11 -4.54 -4.76
C ASP A 13 1.94 -5.19 -4.03
N PHE A 14 1.72 -6.47 -4.30
CA PHE A 14 0.61 -7.22 -3.73
C PHE A 14 1.03 -7.87 -2.41
N PRO A 15 0.15 -7.90 -1.40
CA PRO A 15 0.45 -8.52 -0.11
C PRO A 15 0.65 -10.03 -0.22
N THR A 16 0.07 -10.66 -1.25
CA THR A 16 0.19 -12.09 -1.58
C THR A 16 1.46 -12.42 -2.38
N GLY A 17 2.26 -11.41 -2.74
CA GLY A 17 3.41 -11.57 -3.62
C GLY A 17 3.01 -11.87 -5.06
N GLY A 18 3.68 -12.86 -5.65
CA GLY A 18 3.51 -13.30 -7.02
C GLY A 18 4.44 -12.60 -8.00
N ILE A 19 4.23 -12.93 -9.27
CA ILE A 19 5.01 -12.44 -10.39
C ILE A 19 4.09 -11.57 -11.26
N ILE A 20 4.39 -10.28 -11.31
CA ILE A 20 3.71 -9.32 -12.16
C ILE A 20 4.42 -9.32 -13.52
N GLN A 21 3.66 -9.49 -14.60
CA GLN A 21 4.17 -9.48 -15.96
C GLN A 21 3.49 -8.39 -16.79
N GLY A 22 4.28 -7.72 -17.65
CA GLY A 22 3.79 -6.71 -18.59
C GLY A 22 4.01 -5.28 -18.11
N LEU A 23 5.25 -4.80 -18.19
CA LEU A 23 5.62 -3.44 -17.78
C LEU A 23 4.87 -2.36 -18.57
N ASP A 24 4.60 -2.61 -19.85
CA ASP A 24 3.85 -1.69 -20.72
C ASP A 24 2.44 -1.43 -20.17
N GLY A 25 1.80 -2.45 -19.60
CA GLY A 25 0.50 -2.33 -18.96
C GLY A 25 0.53 -1.47 -17.69
N ILE A 26 1.64 -1.53 -16.93
CA ILE A 26 1.88 -0.67 -15.76
C ILE A 26 2.08 0.77 -16.23
N LYS A 27 2.92 0.98 -17.26
CA LYS A 27 3.18 2.32 -17.81
C LYS A 27 1.88 2.96 -18.31
N GLN A 28 1.11 2.24 -19.12
CA GLN A 28 -0.20 2.69 -19.61
C GLN A 28 -1.15 3.04 -18.46
N ALA A 29 -1.20 2.22 -17.41
CA ALA A 29 -1.99 2.51 -16.23
C ALA A 29 -1.53 3.80 -15.54
N TYR A 30 -0.23 3.99 -15.34
CA TYR A 30 0.30 5.18 -14.69
C TYR A 30 0.19 6.45 -15.53
N GLU A 31 0.09 6.34 -16.86
CA GLU A 31 -0.21 7.46 -17.76
C GLU A 31 -1.71 7.82 -17.75
N THR A 32 -2.57 6.83 -17.97
CA THR A 32 -3.98 7.06 -18.34
C THR A 32 -4.98 6.75 -17.23
N GLY A 33 -4.56 6.05 -16.18
CA GLY A 33 -5.44 5.47 -15.16
C GLY A 33 -6.02 4.10 -15.53
N ARG A 34 -5.83 3.63 -16.77
CA ARG A 34 -6.26 2.31 -17.24
C ARG A 34 -5.11 1.52 -17.80
N GLY A 35 -5.10 0.22 -17.54
CA GLY A 35 -4.08 -0.68 -18.05
C GLY A 35 -4.38 -2.10 -17.63
N LYS A 36 -3.64 -3.04 -18.18
CA LYS A 36 -3.80 -4.46 -17.90
C LYS A 36 -2.44 -5.10 -17.70
N ILE A 37 -2.30 -5.84 -16.62
CA ILE A 37 -1.13 -6.66 -16.33
C ILE A 37 -1.56 -8.10 -16.11
N VAL A 38 -0.59 -8.99 -16.13
CA VAL A 38 -0.77 -10.38 -15.73
C VAL A 38 -0.14 -10.58 -14.36
N VAL A 39 -0.83 -11.27 -13.47
CA VAL A 39 -0.31 -11.67 -12.16
C VAL A 39 -0.30 -13.18 -12.11
N ARG A 40 0.89 -13.75 -11.90
CA ARG A 40 1.14 -15.18 -11.90
C ARG A 40 1.61 -15.65 -10.53
N SER A 41 1.18 -16.84 -10.13
CA SER A 41 1.70 -17.55 -8.97
C SER A 41 3.22 -17.75 -9.02
N ARG A 42 3.87 -17.78 -7.85
CA ARG A 42 5.24 -18.26 -7.75
C ARG A 42 5.23 -19.77 -7.64
N THR A 43 5.95 -20.42 -8.54
CA THR A 43 5.98 -21.89 -8.64
C THR A 43 7.39 -22.39 -8.91
N HIS A 44 7.71 -23.59 -8.43
CA HIS A 44 8.90 -24.33 -8.79
C HIS A 44 8.59 -25.82 -8.93
N ILE A 45 9.43 -26.55 -9.67
CA ILE A 45 9.27 -27.98 -9.89
C ILE A 45 10.31 -28.71 -9.05
N GLU A 46 9.88 -29.77 -8.35
CA GLU A 46 10.75 -30.62 -7.54
C GLU A 46 10.64 -32.08 -8.00
N THR A 47 11.77 -32.76 -8.12
CA THR A 47 11.80 -34.21 -8.38
C THR A 47 11.60 -34.97 -7.07
N ILE A 48 10.71 -35.97 -7.09
CA ILE A 48 10.44 -36.87 -5.96
C ILE A 48 10.94 -38.29 -6.25
N ARG A 49 10.96 -39.14 -5.22
CA ARG A 49 11.41 -40.54 -5.33
C ARG A 49 10.62 -41.30 -6.41
N GLY A 50 11.34 -42.13 -7.17
CA GLY A 50 10.76 -42.96 -8.23
C GLY A 50 10.64 -42.25 -9.59
N GLY A 51 11.35 -41.12 -9.79
CA GLY A 51 11.37 -40.40 -11.07
C GLY A 51 10.05 -39.68 -11.39
N ARG A 52 9.26 -39.36 -10.35
CA ARG A 52 8.08 -38.50 -10.47
C ARG A 52 8.48 -37.06 -10.16
N GLU A 53 7.69 -36.11 -10.62
CA GLU A 53 7.87 -34.69 -10.33
C GLU A 53 6.63 -34.13 -9.65
N LYS A 54 6.80 -33.00 -8.95
CA LYS A 54 5.69 -32.22 -8.40
C LYS A 54 5.89 -30.75 -8.71
N ILE A 55 4.80 -30.05 -8.96
CA ILE A 55 4.75 -28.59 -9.05
C ILE A 55 4.36 -28.07 -7.67
N VAL A 56 5.18 -27.18 -7.11
CA VAL A 56 4.92 -26.53 -5.82
C VAL A 56 4.59 -25.08 -6.07
N VAL A 57 3.45 -24.63 -5.55
CA VAL A 57 2.99 -23.24 -5.60
C VAL A 57 3.17 -22.60 -4.23
N THR A 58 3.95 -21.53 -4.15
CA THR A 58 4.31 -20.86 -2.89
C THR A 58 3.64 -19.50 -2.71
N GLU A 59 3.23 -18.86 -3.81
CA GLU A 59 2.49 -17.59 -3.79
C GLU A 59 1.38 -17.66 -4.84
N ILE A 60 0.23 -17.02 -4.58
CA ILE A 60 -0.91 -16.96 -5.50
C ILE A 60 -1.22 -15.51 -5.89
N PRO A 61 -1.90 -15.27 -7.03
CA PRO A 61 -2.26 -13.93 -7.43
C PRO A 61 -3.18 -13.26 -6.43
N TYR A 62 -3.11 -11.94 -6.38
CA TYR A 62 -3.96 -11.14 -5.51
C TYR A 62 -5.44 -11.35 -5.81
N ASP A 63 -6.27 -11.36 -4.77
CA ASP A 63 -7.73 -11.55 -4.83
C ASP A 63 -8.19 -12.95 -5.32
N VAL A 64 -7.28 -13.93 -5.39
CA VAL A 64 -7.60 -15.32 -5.71
C VAL A 64 -7.93 -16.12 -4.45
N ASN A 65 -9.07 -16.81 -4.46
CA ASN A 65 -9.42 -17.76 -3.41
C ASN A 65 -8.68 -19.09 -3.62
N LYS A 66 -7.76 -19.42 -2.69
CA LYS A 66 -6.95 -20.64 -2.74
C LYS A 66 -7.79 -21.92 -2.89
N ALA A 67 -8.86 -22.07 -2.11
CA ALA A 67 -9.68 -23.29 -2.13
C ALA A 67 -10.40 -23.47 -3.47
N GLN A 68 -10.91 -22.38 -4.05
CA GLN A 68 -11.54 -22.42 -5.38
C GLN A 68 -10.53 -22.71 -6.49
N MET A 69 -9.33 -22.13 -6.40
CA MET A 69 -8.24 -22.41 -7.33
C MET A 69 -7.85 -23.89 -7.30
N ILE A 70 -7.67 -24.47 -6.11
CA ILE A 70 -7.35 -25.89 -5.94
C ILE A 70 -8.47 -26.76 -6.52
N LYS A 71 -9.73 -26.46 -6.19
CA LYS A 71 -10.89 -27.18 -6.70
C LYS A 71 -10.93 -27.16 -8.23
N LYS A 72 -10.67 -26.01 -8.85
CA LYS A 72 -10.62 -25.86 -10.32
C LYS A 72 -9.50 -26.70 -10.95
N ILE A 73 -8.33 -26.76 -10.32
CA ILE A 73 -7.23 -27.64 -10.78
C ILE A 73 -7.66 -29.11 -10.67
N ASP A 74 -8.29 -29.50 -9.55
CA ASP A 74 -8.74 -30.87 -9.34
C ASP A 74 -9.86 -31.28 -10.33
N GLU A 75 -10.78 -30.36 -10.66
CA GLU A 75 -11.79 -30.55 -11.70
C GLU A 75 -11.17 -30.77 -13.09
N LEU A 76 -10.08 -30.08 -13.43
CA LEU A 76 -9.35 -30.31 -14.69
C LEU A 76 -8.73 -31.71 -14.74
N ARG A 77 -8.21 -32.20 -13.59
CA ARG A 77 -7.70 -33.57 -13.43
C ARG A 77 -8.81 -34.61 -13.59
N ILE A 78 -9.91 -34.47 -12.85
CA ILE A 78 -11.03 -35.44 -12.86
C ILE A 78 -11.65 -35.55 -14.26
N ASN A 79 -11.83 -34.41 -14.93
CA ASN A 79 -12.38 -34.36 -16.29
C ASN A 79 -11.39 -34.79 -17.37
N LYS A 80 -10.16 -35.20 -17.00
CA LYS A 80 -9.07 -35.55 -17.92
C LYS A 80 -8.80 -34.50 -18.99
N LYS A 81 -8.99 -33.21 -18.65
CA LYS A 81 -8.64 -32.09 -19.55
C LYS A 81 -7.14 -31.84 -19.60
N VAL A 82 -6.44 -32.28 -18.55
CA VAL A 82 -4.99 -32.32 -18.46
C VAL A 82 -4.61 -33.72 -18.01
N ASP A 83 -3.86 -34.43 -18.83
CA ASP A 83 -3.27 -35.70 -18.42
C ASP A 83 -1.93 -35.47 -17.72
N GLY A 84 -1.53 -36.42 -16.87
CA GLY A 84 -0.27 -36.36 -16.14
C GLY A 84 -0.36 -35.79 -14.72
N ILE A 85 -1.51 -35.25 -14.28
CA ILE A 85 -1.71 -34.90 -12.86
C ILE A 85 -2.17 -36.14 -12.08
N ALA A 86 -1.42 -36.52 -11.04
CA ALA A 86 -1.75 -37.61 -10.15
C ALA A 86 -2.69 -37.15 -9.02
N GLU A 87 -2.31 -36.08 -8.31
CA GLU A 87 -3.04 -35.56 -7.14
C GLU A 87 -2.75 -34.06 -6.94
N VAL A 88 -3.70 -33.35 -6.33
CA VAL A 88 -3.55 -31.97 -5.89
C VAL A 88 -3.79 -31.92 -4.38
N ARG A 89 -2.85 -31.36 -3.62
CA ARG A 89 -2.92 -31.25 -2.15
C ARG A 89 -2.62 -29.84 -1.68
N ASP A 90 -3.32 -29.42 -0.63
CA ASP A 90 -2.99 -28.22 0.13
C ASP A 90 -2.11 -28.62 1.31
N GLU A 91 -0.82 -28.26 1.24
CA GLU A 91 0.16 -28.48 2.30
C GLU A 91 0.48 -27.17 3.03
N SER A 92 -0.40 -26.15 2.93
CA SER A 92 -0.22 -24.88 3.62
C SER A 92 -0.30 -25.06 5.13
N ASP A 93 0.60 -24.38 5.85
CA ASP A 93 0.68 -24.42 7.29
C ASP A 93 0.71 -23.00 7.90
N ARG A 94 1.17 -22.88 9.15
CA ARG A 94 1.31 -21.58 9.82
C ARG A 94 2.48 -20.75 9.29
N PHE A 95 3.42 -21.36 8.57
CA PHE A 95 4.65 -20.76 8.09
C PHE A 95 4.56 -20.33 6.61
N GLY A 96 3.61 -20.86 5.84
CA GLY A 96 3.41 -20.38 4.47
C GLY A 96 2.32 -21.11 3.69
N LEU A 97 2.02 -20.53 2.52
CA LEU A 97 1.18 -21.15 1.51
C LEU A 97 2.00 -22.20 0.74
N SER A 98 1.46 -23.40 0.62
CA SER A 98 2.05 -24.47 -0.18
C SER A 98 0.94 -25.30 -0.82
N VAL A 99 0.80 -25.20 -2.14
CA VAL A 99 -0.09 -26.09 -2.90
C VAL A 99 0.78 -27.00 -3.76
N VAL A 100 0.62 -28.31 -3.56
CA VAL A 100 1.42 -29.34 -4.22
C VAL A 100 0.58 -30.06 -5.25
N ILE A 101 1.08 -30.11 -6.48
CA ILE A 101 0.46 -30.84 -7.59
C ILE A 101 1.43 -31.95 -7.97
N GLU A 102 1.13 -33.18 -7.54
CA GLU A 102 1.92 -34.35 -7.91
C GLU A 102 1.61 -34.80 -9.32
N LEU A 103 2.65 -35.13 -10.07
CA LEU A 103 2.54 -35.60 -11.44
C LEU A 103 2.76 -37.11 -11.53
N LYS A 104 2.19 -37.71 -12.58
CA LYS A 104 2.45 -39.09 -12.97
C LYS A 104 3.90 -39.23 -13.44
N LYS A 105 4.39 -40.47 -13.45
CA LYS A 105 5.72 -40.77 -13.98
C LYS A 105 5.80 -40.35 -15.46
N GLU A 106 6.91 -39.73 -15.87
CA GLU A 106 7.17 -39.27 -17.25
C GLU A 106 6.20 -38.20 -17.80
N ALA A 107 5.41 -37.55 -16.93
CA ALA A 107 4.58 -36.42 -17.33
C ALA A 107 5.42 -35.16 -17.60
N ASP A 108 5.03 -34.37 -18.62
CA ASP A 108 5.66 -33.09 -18.92
C ASP A 108 5.22 -32.01 -17.90
N ALA A 109 6.03 -31.81 -16.86
CA ALA A 109 5.74 -30.86 -15.79
C ALA A 109 5.61 -29.42 -16.28
N HIS A 110 6.46 -29.00 -17.23
CA HIS A 110 6.42 -27.65 -17.78
C HIS A 110 5.18 -27.42 -18.64
N GLY A 111 4.83 -28.40 -19.50
CA GLY A 111 3.62 -28.36 -20.31
C GLY A 111 2.34 -28.31 -19.47
N ILE A 112 2.27 -29.13 -18.42
CA ILE A 112 1.15 -29.11 -17.46
C ILE A 112 1.07 -27.76 -16.75
N LEU A 113 2.20 -27.23 -16.25
CA LEU A 113 2.24 -25.93 -15.59
C LEU A 113 1.75 -24.81 -16.51
N ASN A 114 2.19 -24.79 -17.77
CA ASN A 114 1.73 -23.82 -18.78
C ASN A 114 0.22 -23.92 -19.04
N TYR A 115 -0.30 -25.14 -19.12
CA TYR A 115 -1.75 -25.36 -19.25
C TYR A 115 -2.50 -24.80 -18.04
N LEU A 116 -2.01 -25.08 -16.83
CA LEU A 116 -2.64 -24.63 -15.60
C LEU A 116 -2.62 -23.10 -15.49
N PHE A 117 -1.53 -22.43 -15.84
CA PHE A 117 -1.51 -20.96 -15.91
C PHE A 117 -2.56 -20.40 -16.88
N LYS A 118 -2.78 -21.06 -18.02
CA LYS A 118 -3.76 -20.58 -19.02
C LYS A 118 -5.22 -20.81 -18.63
N ASN A 119 -5.50 -21.89 -17.90
CA ASN A 119 -6.86 -22.38 -17.68
C ASN A 119 -7.33 -22.31 -16.22
N THR A 120 -6.48 -21.87 -15.29
CA THR A 120 -6.78 -21.75 -13.86
C THR A 120 -6.40 -20.37 -13.33
N ASP A 121 -6.70 -20.14 -12.06
CA ASP A 121 -6.43 -18.86 -11.40
C ASP A 121 -4.99 -18.76 -10.85
N LEU A 122 -4.12 -19.72 -11.21
CA LEU A 122 -2.67 -19.59 -11.03
C LEU A 122 -2.07 -18.43 -11.83
N GLN A 123 -2.78 -17.94 -12.85
CA GLN A 123 -2.44 -16.72 -13.54
C GLN A 123 -3.72 -15.98 -13.91
N ILE A 124 -3.82 -14.72 -13.51
CA ILE A 124 -4.98 -13.86 -13.79
C ILE A 124 -4.56 -12.58 -14.48
N ALA A 125 -5.51 -11.96 -15.17
CA ALA A 125 -5.36 -10.58 -15.62
C ALA A 125 -5.82 -9.63 -14.51
N TYR A 126 -4.96 -8.69 -14.13
CA TYR A 126 -5.31 -7.59 -13.23
C TYR A 126 -5.49 -6.32 -14.06
N ASN A 127 -6.67 -5.71 -13.95
CA ASN A 127 -7.04 -4.53 -14.74
C ASN A 127 -7.01 -3.29 -13.83
N PHE A 128 -6.19 -2.32 -14.18
CA PHE A 128 -6.19 -1.01 -13.54
C PHE A 128 -7.41 -0.22 -14.00
N ASN A 129 -8.12 0.35 -13.03
CA ASN A 129 -9.16 1.33 -13.24
C ASN A 129 -9.09 2.35 -12.11
N MET A 130 -8.13 3.27 -12.22
CA MET A 130 -7.74 4.20 -11.16
C MET A 130 -8.68 5.42 -11.11
N VAL A 131 -9.92 5.17 -10.70
CA VAL A 131 -10.95 6.21 -10.52
C VAL A 131 -10.93 6.71 -9.09
N ALA A 132 -10.83 8.02 -8.91
CA ALA A 132 -10.88 8.68 -7.61
C ALA A 132 -11.72 9.96 -7.68
N ILE A 133 -12.14 10.47 -6.52
CA ILE A 133 -12.80 11.78 -6.44
C ILE A 133 -11.71 12.87 -6.38
N ALA A 134 -11.71 13.75 -7.36
CA ALA A 134 -10.87 14.95 -7.40
C ALA A 134 -11.74 16.14 -7.80
N ASP A 135 -11.61 17.26 -7.10
CA ASP A 135 -12.43 18.46 -7.29
C ASP A 135 -13.94 18.17 -7.23
N MET A 136 -14.35 17.36 -6.25
CA MET A 136 -15.75 16.94 -6.03
C MET A 136 -16.38 16.14 -7.18
N GLN A 137 -15.57 15.56 -8.08
CA GLN A 137 -16.04 14.78 -9.22
C GLN A 137 -15.23 13.49 -9.41
N PRO A 138 -15.83 12.41 -9.92
CA PRO A 138 -15.09 11.21 -10.27
C PRO A 138 -14.20 11.46 -11.48
N LYS A 139 -12.89 11.24 -11.33
CA LYS A 139 -11.90 11.36 -12.40
C LYS A 139 -11.07 10.10 -12.49
N LEU A 140 -10.72 9.74 -13.71
CA LEU A 140 -9.72 8.72 -14.00
C LEU A 140 -8.34 9.39 -13.92
N LEU A 141 -7.46 8.91 -13.05
CA LEU A 141 -6.18 9.55 -12.77
C LEU A 141 -5.02 8.59 -12.97
N GLY A 142 -3.93 9.07 -13.57
CA GLY A 142 -2.64 8.40 -13.58
C GLY A 142 -1.80 8.68 -12.33
N LEU A 143 -0.62 8.07 -12.24
CA LEU A 143 0.27 8.15 -11.08
C LEU A 143 0.68 9.59 -10.76
N LYS A 144 1.09 10.35 -11.79
CA LYS A 144 1.56 11.73 -11.61
C LYS A 144 0.47 12.62 -11.00
N ALA A 145 -0.74 12.58 -11.56
CA ALA A 145 -1.85 13.40 -11.09
C ALA A 145 -2.25 13.05 -9.64
N MET A 146 -2.21 11.77 -9.27
CA MET A 146 -2.45 11.35 -7.89
C MET A 146 -1.38 11.89 -6.92
N LEU A 147 -0.10 11.80 -7.29
CA LEU A 147 0.99 12.30 -6.46
C LEU A 147 0.95 13.83 -6.31
N GLU A 148 0.63 14.55 -7.39
CA GLU A 148 0.46 16.01 -7.35
C GLU A 148 -0.69 16.40 -6.42
N ALA A 149 -1.84 15.73 -6.52
CA ALA A 149 -2.97 15.96 -5.62
C ALA A 149 -2.61 15.68 -4.15
N TYR A 150 -1.86 14.60 -3.89
CA TYR A 150 -1.40 14.26 -2.55
C TYR A 150 -0.44 15.31 -1.98
N VAL A 151 0.56 15.75 -2.76
CA VAL A 151 1.52 16.77 -2.34
C VAL A 151 0.81 18.09 -2.05
N GLU A 152 -0.15 18.49 -2.89
CA GLU A 152 -0.90 19.72 -2.67
C GLU A 152 -1.77 19.65 -1.41
N HIS A 153 -2.43 18.52 -1.19
CA HIS A 153 -3.15 18.27 0.06
C HIS A 153 -2.22 18.35 1.28
N ARG A 154 -1.02 17.75 1.22
CA ARG A 154 -0.02 17.84 2.31
C ARG A 154 0.41 19.27 2.57
N ARG A 155 0.59 20.08 1.52
CA ARG A 155 0.93 21.51 1.65
C ARG A 155 -0.16 22.28 2.36
N ASP A 156 -1.43 22.05 2.04
CA ASP A 156 -2.56 22.68 2.74
C ASP A 156 -2.62 22.25 4.22
N VAL A 157 -2.52 20.94 4.49
CA VAL A 157 -2.52 20.40 5.86
C VAL A 157 -1.39 21.01 6.71
N VAL A 158 -0.16 21.04 6.18
CA VAL A 158 0.98 21.64 6.89
C VAL A 158 0.76 23.13 7.10
N THR A 159 0.25 23.85 6.10
CA THR A 159 -0.06 25.29 6.22
C THR A 159 -1.07 25.56 7.32
N ARG A 160 -2.17 24.80 7.37
CA ARG A 160 -3.21 24.94 8.41
C ARG A 160 -2.68 24.62 9.80
N ARG A 161 -1.93 23.52 9.93
CA ARG A 161 -1.28 23.13 11.19
C ARG A 161 -0.31 24.21 11.67
N THR A 162 0.58 24.69 10.80
CA THR A 162 1.56 25.72 11.16
C THR A 162 0.88 27.04 11.53
N ARG A 163 -0.21 27.44 10.86
CA ARG A 163 -0.99 28.63 11.27
C ARG A 163 -1.62 28.47 12.65
N PHE A 164 -2.15 27.28 12.95
CA PHE A 164 -2.70 26.98 14.26
C PHE A 164 -1.62 27.08 15.35
N ASP A 165 -0.47 26.44 15.13
CA ASP A 165 0.65 26.46 16.07
C ASP A 165 1.23 27.86 16.23
N LEU A 166 1.34 28.64 15.15
CA LEU A 166 1.77 30.04 15.18
C LEU A 166 0.83 30.90 16.02
N ASN A 167 -0.49 30.80 15.82
CA ASN A 167 -1.46 31.57 16.59
C ASN A 167 -1.40 31.23 18.09
N LYS A 168 -1.24 29.94 18.42
CA LYS A 168 -1.09 29.48 19.80
C LYS A 168 0.21 30.00 20.42
N ALA A 169 1.32 29.92 19.69
CA ALA A 169 2.62 30.39 20.15
C ALA A 169 2.63 31.92 20.33
N ALA A 170 2.06 32.68 19.39
CA ALA A 170 1.95 34.14 19.46
C ALA A 170 1.07 34.59 20.64
N ALA A 171 -0.07 33.94 20.87
CA ALA A 171 -0.92 34.21 22.02
C ALA A 171 -0.17 33.94 23.34
N ARG A 172 0.63 32.87 23.40
CA ARG A 172 1.45 32.56 24.58
C ARG A 172 2.60 33.56 24.75
N GLN A 173 3.30 33.92 23.68
CA GLN A 173 4.38 34.90 23.69
C GLN A 173 3.89 36.23 24.26
N HIS A 174 2.73 36.71 23.79
CA HIS A 174 2.11 37.94 24.27
C HIS A 174 1.88 37.94 25.79
N ILE A 175 1.43 36.81 26.36
CA ILE A 175 1.29 36.67 27.81
C ILE A 175 2.66 36.69 28.50
N VAL A 176 3.63 35.93 28.00
CA VAL A 176 4.97 35.84 28.60
C VAL A 176 5.68 37.19 28.58
N GLU A 177 5.57 37.96 27.50
CA GLU A 177 6.09 39.33 27.41
C GLU A 177 5.47 40.26 28.45
N GLY A 178 4.15 40.14 28.68
CA GLY A 178 3.46 40.86 29.75
C GLY A 178 3.96 40.49 31.14
N LEU A 179 4.23 39.20 31.38
CA LEU A 179 4.80 38.73 32.66
C LEU A 179 6.23 39.23 32.86
N ILE A 180 7.08 39.20 31.83
CA ILE A 180 8.45 39.72 31.89
C ILE A 180 8.43 41.23 32.15
N LYS A 181 7.56 41.99 31.47
CA LYS A 181 7.36 43.42 31.73
C LYS A 181 6.86 43.66 33.16
N MET A 182 5.91 42.86 33.66
CA MET A 182 5.42 42.97 35.03
C MET A 182 6.54 42.79 36.06
N LEU A 183 7.45 41.84 35.84
CA LEU A 183 8.57 41.58 36.75
C LEU A 183 9.52 42.77 36.88
N SER A 184 9.69 43.60 35.84
CA SER A 184 10.55 44.80 35.92
C SER A 184 9.90 45.96 36.70
N ILE A 185 8.58 45.91 36.93
CA ILE A 185 7.79 46.92 37.67
C ILE A 185 6.95 46.28 38.78
N LEU A 186 7.45 45.20 39.40
CA LEU A 186 6.73 44.35 40.33
C LEU A 186 6.03 45.14 41.45
N ASP A 187 6.77 45.98 42.17
CA ASP A 187 6.24 46.71 43.33
C ASP A 187 5.11 47.66 42.95
N GLN A 188 5.22 48.30 41.78
CA GLN A 188 4.20 49.22 41.26
C GLN A 188 2.92 48.46 40.87
N VAL A 189 3.08 47.27 40.27
CA VAL A 189 1.97 46.39 39.91
C VAL A 189 1.26 45.87 41.16
N ILE A 190 2.00 45.43 42.18
CA ILE A 190 1.44 44.98 43.46
C ILE A 190 0.68 46.12 44.15
N ALA A 191 1.25 47.33 44.18
CA ALA A 191 0.61 48.50 44.76
C ALA A 191 -0.72 48.83 44.03
N ALA A 192 -0.72 48.77 42.69
CA ALA A 192 -1.92 48.99 41.89
C ALA A 192 -3.00 47.92 42.15
N ILE A 193 -2.62 46.65 42.29
CA ILE A 193 -3.55 45.55 42.60
C ILE A 193 -4.12 45.72 44.02
N ARG A 194 -3.28 46.00 45.02
CA ARG A 194 -3.73 46.21 46.42
C ARG A 194 -4.65 47.42 46.59
N ALA A 195 -4.50 48.44 45.74
CA ALA A 195 -5.37 49.62 45.73
C ALA A 195 -6.70 49.41 44.98
N SER A 196 -6.86 48.28 44.27
CA SER A 196 -8.06 47.97 43.49
C SER A 196 -9.13 47.29 44.34
N LYS A 197 -10.40 47.51 44.01
CA LYS A 197 -11.53 47.00 44.81
C LYS A 197 -11.80 45.50 44.61
N ASP A 198 -11.62 45.02 43.38
CA ASP A 198 -11.90 43.65 42.98
C ASP A 198 -11.02 43.25 41.77
N LYS A 199 -11.15 41.99 41.32
CA LYS A 199 -10.40 41.45 40.17
C LYS A 199 -10.64 42.25 38.88
N GLY A 200 -11.88 42.65 38.61
CA GLY A 200 -12.22 43.42 37.40
C GLY A 200 -11.60 44.82 37.43
N ASP A 201 -11.58 45.45 38.59
CA ASP A 201 -10.95 46.75 38.82
C ASP A 201 -9.43 46.70 38.71
N ALA A 202 -8.80 45.67 39.28
CA ALA A 202 -7.37 45.42 39.16
C ALA A 202 -6.95 45.31 37.69
N LYS A 203 -7.68 44.54 36.88
CA LYS A 203 -7.40 44.43 35.43
C LYS A 203 -7.47 45.77 34.71
N ARG A 204 -8.55 46.54 34.92
CA ARG A 204 -8.71 47.87 34.29
C ARG A 204 -7.57 48.82 34.68
N ASN A 205 -7.13 48.77 35.93
CA ASN A 205 -6.02 49.59 36.41
C ASN A 205 -4.69 49.18 35.77
N LEU A 206 -4.43 47.87 35.62
CA LEU A 206 -3.23 47.39 34.93
C LEU A 206 -3.20 47.78 33.45
N VAL A 207 -4.35 47.68 32.77
CA VAL A 207 -4.48 48.12 31.37
C VAL A 207 -4.23 49.63 31.25
N LYS A 208 -4.87 50.45 32.10
CA LYS A 208 -4.79 51.92 32.01
C LYS A 208 -3.45 52.52 32.44
N LYS A 209 -2.80 51.95 33.47
CA LYS A 209 -1.59 52.54 34.07
C LYS A 209 -0.29 52.04 33.47
N PHE A 210 -0.29 50.81 32.94
CA PHE A 210 0.93 50.14 32.50
C PHE A 210 0.83 49.60 31.07
N ASP A 211 -0.22 49.94 30.33
CA ASP A 211 -0.46 49.53 28.94
C ASP A 211 -0.36 48.01 28.74
N PHE A 212 -0.88 47.24 29.70
CA PHE A 212 -1.10 45.80 29.49
C PHE A 212 -2.36 45.58 28.66
N SER A 213 -2.36 44.56 27.80
CA SER A 213 -3.61 44.08 27.19
C SER A 213 -4.51 43.42 28.24
N GLU A 214 -5.80 43.27 27.94
CA GLU A 214 -6.73 42.58 28.83
C GLU A 214 -6.32 41.14 29.16
N ALA A 215 -5.75 40.43 28.18
CA ALA A 215 -5.28 39.06 28.34
C ALA A 215 -4.04 38.99 29.25
N GLN A 216 -3.09 39.91 29.09
CA GLN A 216 -1.93 40.03 29.99
C GLN A 216 -2.37 40.41 31.40
N ALA A 217 -3.29 41.36 31.55
CA ALA A 217 -3.80 41.78 32.85
C ALA A 217 -4.53 40.64 33.57
N GLU A 218 -5.33 39.83 32.85
CA GLU A 218 -5.93 38.61 33.40
C GLU A 218 -4.88 37.62 33.91
N ALA A 219 -3.83 37.38 33.12
CA ALA A 219 -2.75 36.47 33.50
C ALA A 219 -1.93 36.98 34.71
N ILE A 220 -1.67 38.29 34.80
CA ILE A 220 -0.97 38.90 35.93
C ILE A 220 -1.80 38.79 37.21
N VAL A 221 -3.09 39.13 37.16
CA VAL A 221 -3.95 39.09 38.37
C VAL A 221 -4.19 37.65 38.85
N SER A 222 -4.11 36.67 37.95
CA SER A 222 -4.28 35.24 38.27
C SER A 222 -2.96 34.55 38.68
N LEU A 223 -1.86 35.29 38.74
CA LEU A 223 -0.53 34.74 39.04
C LEU A 223 -0.38 34.40 40.53
N GLN A 224 0.19 33.24 40.82
CA GLN A 224 0.42 32.76 42.19
C GLN A 224 1.73 33.34 42.75
N LEU A 225 1.74 33.77 44.01
CA LEU A 225 2.89 34.49 44.61
C LEU A 225 4.24 33.75 44.54
N TYR A 226 4.25 32.41 44.62
CA TYR A 226 5.50 31.64 44.51
C TYR A 226 6.16 31.74 43.13
N ARG A 227 5.43 32.14 42.08
CA ARG A 227 5.95 32.33 40.71
C ARG A 227 6.87 33.55 40.57
N LEU A 228 7.08 34.28 41.66
CA LEU A 228 7.98 35.43 41.73
C LEU A 228 9.42 35.05 42.12
N THR A 229 9.72 33.76 42.25
CA THR A 229 11.09 33.29 42.54
C THR A 229 12.02 33.51 41.35
N ASN A 230 13.31 33.72 41.61
CA ASN A 230 14.33 33.86 40.55
C ASN A 230 14.36 32.67 39.57
N THR A 231 14.04 31.46 40.06
CA THR A 231 13.94 30.26 39.22
C THR A 231 12.81 30.35 38.20
N ASP A 232 11.63 30.83 38.60
CA ASP A 232 10.50 31.04 37.67
C ASP A 232 10.79 32.16 36.65
N ILE A 233 11.52 33.21 37.05
CA ILE A 233 11.92 34.30 36.15
C ILE A 233 12.82 33.78 35.03
N THR A 234 13.85 33.01 35.37
CA THR A 234 14.74 32.41 34.37
C THR A 234 14.01 31.40 33.47
N ALA A 235 13.05 30.66 34.01
CA ALA A 235 12.19 29.77 33.23
C ALA A 235 11.32 30.54 32.23
N LEU A 236 10.72 31.67 32.62
CA LEU A 236 9.93 32.54 31.73
C LEU A 236 10.78 33.15 30.61
N GLN A 237 12.01 33.59 30.91
CA GLN A 237 12.93 34.10 29.90
C GLN A 237 13.32 33.01 28.89
N LYS A 238 13.57 31.78 29.37
CA LYS A 238 13.85 30.64 28.51
C LYS A 238 12.63 30.28 27.64
N GLU A 239 11.44 30.29 28.22
CA GLU A 239 10.19 30.07 27.49
C GLU A 239 10.00 31.13 26.39
N ALA A 240 10.22 32.42 26.70
CA ALA A 240 10.14 33.50 25.72
C ALA A 240 11.11 33.30 24.54
N ALA A 241 12.36 32.93 24.82
CA ALA A 241 13.36 32.66 23.79
C ALA A 241 12.97 31.46 22.90
N GLN A 242 12.41 30.40 23.50
CA GLN A 242 11.91 29.24 22.75
C GLN A 242 10.69 29.60 21.87
N LEU A 243 9.75 30.37 22.40
CA LEU A 243 8.58 30.82 21.65
C LEU A 243 8.97 31.73 20.48
N ALA A 244 9.88 32.69 20.71
CA ALA A 244 10.39 33.56 19.65
C ALA A 244 11.05 32.76 18.52
N LYS A 245 11.85 31.74 18.87
CA LYS A 245 12.46 30.83 17.90
C LYS A 245 11.39 30.04 17.12
N ALA A 246 10.44 29.43 17.81
CA ALA A 246 9.38 28.66 17.18
C ALA A 246 8.51 29.51 16.25
N ILE A 247 8.17 30.73 16.66
CA ILE A 247 7.38 31.68 15.85
C ILE A 247 8.14 32.08 14.59
N ALA A 248 9.44 32.38 14.70
CA ALA A 248 10.26 32.66 13.54
C ALA A 248 10.30 31.48 12.57
N GLU A 249 10.44 30.25 13.06
CA GLU A 249 10.38 29.03 12.26
C GLU A 249 9.00 28.85 11.59
N TYR A 250 7.91 29.08 12.30
CA TYR A 250 6.55 28.97 11.73
C TYR A 250 6.28 30.03 10.67
N GLN A 251 6.70 31.28 10.90
CA GLN A 251 6.60 32.35 9.92
C GLN A 251 7.43 32.03 8.68
N ASP A 252 8.63 31.48 8.85
CA ASP A 252 9.48 31.04 7.76
C ASP A 252 8.84 29.94 6.90
N ILE A 253 8.23 28.94 7.54
CA ILE A 253 7.48 27.86 6.87
C ILE A 253 6.30 28.42 6.07
N LEU A 254 5.57 29.40 6.62
CA LEU A 254 4.41 29.99 5.95
C LEU A 254 4.80 30.95 4.82
N ALA A 255 5.93 31.64 4.93
CA ALA A 255 6.38 32.62 3.96
C ALA A 255 7.12 31.99 2.76
N ARG A 256 7.89 30.91 2.99
CA ARG A 256 8.73 30.28 1.95
C ARG A 256 8.21 28.90 1.57
N PRO A 257 7.68 28.72 0.35
CA PRO A 257 7.23 27.40 -0.13
C PRO A 257 8.30 26.31 -0.03
N ALA A 258 9.56 26.65 -0.30
CA ALA A 258 10.68 25.70 -0.18
C ALA A 258 10.93 25.25 1.27
N ALA A 259 10.71 26.11 2.27
CA ALA A 259 10.84 25.74 3.68
C ALA A 259 9.73 24.76 4.08
N ARG A 260 8.49 25.04 3.67
CA ARG A 260 7.36 24.13 3.84
C ARG A 260 7.61 22.76 3.19
N ASP A 261 8.08 22.75 1.94
CA ASP A 261 8.31 21.50 1.21
C ASP A 261 9.44 20.66 1.86
N ARG A 262 10.46 21.28 2.46
CA ARG A 262 11.46 20.58 3.29
C ARG A 262 10.86 19.92 4.53
N VAL A 263 9.91 20.57 5.19
CA VAL A 263 9.20 19.99 6.35
C VAL A 263 8.41 18.75 5.90
N ILE A 264 7.70 18.85 4.78
CA ILE A 264 6.94 17.73 4.20
C ILE A 264 7.87 16.58 3.84
N GLU A 265 8.99 16.86 3.18
CA GLU A 265 10.00 15.85 2.83
C GLU A 265 10.55 15.15 4.08
N GLY A 266 10.88 15.91 5.13
CA GLY A 266 11.35 15.36 6.41
C GLY A 266 10.32 14.47 7.09
N GLU A 267 9.02 14.84 7.04
CA GLU A 267 7.92 13.99 7.52
C GLU A 267 7.80 12.70 6.71
N LEU A 268 7.79 12.78 5.38
CA LEU A 268 7.66 11.60 4.51
C LEU A 268 8.85 10.65 4.67
N LYS A 269 10.08 11.17 4.83
CA LYS A 269 11.27 10.34 5.12
C LYS A 269 11.15 9.61 6.46
N ARG A 270 10.60 10.26 7.48
CA ARG A 270 10.36 9.60 8.78
C ARG A 270 9.33 8.48 8.65
N ILE A 271 8.21 8.75 7.96
CA ILE A 271 7.17 7.73 7.71
C ILE A 271 7.76 6.55 6.93
N ALA A 272 8.54 6.81 5.88
CA ALA A 272 9.18 5.76 5.10
C ALA A 272 10.15 4.92 5.94
N LYS A 273 10.87 5.54 6.88
CA LYS A 273 11.78 4.82 7.79
C LYS A 273 11.04 3.98 8.84
N GLU A 274 9.91 4.48 9.33
CA GLU A 274 9.14 3.83 10.40
C GLU A 274 8.25 2.68 9.88
N TYR A 275 7.68 2.84 8.69
CA TYR A 275 6.67 1.92 8.13
C TYR A 275 7.10 1.22 6.83
N GLY A 276 8.33 1.44 6.36
CA GLY A 276 8.81 0.82 5.11
C GLY A 276 9.05 -0.68 5.26
N ASP A 277 8.66 -1.44 4.24
CA ASP A 277 8.93 -2.87 4.11
C ASP A 277 9.54 -3.22 2.74
N ASP A 278 10.15 -4.41 2.66
CA ASP A 278 10.73 -4.91 1.43
C ASP A 278 9.63 -5.41 0.48
N ARG A 279 9.89 -5.20 -0.81
CA ARG A 279 8.96 -5.56 -1.87
C ARG A 279 8.72 -7.06 -1.92
N ARG A 280 7.44 -7.47 -2.02
CA ARG A 280 7.04 -8.90 -2.08
C ARG A 280 6.90 -9.41 -3.50
N SER A 281 6.34 -8.60 -4.39
CA SER A 281 5.99 -9.00 -5.75
C SER A 281 7.12 -8.73 -6.73
N SER A 282 7.55 -9.73 -7.49
CA SER A 282 8.56 -9.55 -8.54
C SER A 282 7.93 -9.03 -9.84
N ILE A 283 8.58 -8.10 -10.54
CA ILE A 283 8.11 -7.58 -11.84
C ILE A 283 8.97 -8.15 -12.96
N GLN A 284 8.33 -8.66 -14.01
CA GLN A 284 8.95 -9.07 -15.26
C GLN A 284 8.43 -8.19 -16.40
N ALA A 285 9.34 -7.74 -17.26
CA ALA A 285 9.02 -6.76 -18.29
C ALA A 285 8.02 -7.29 -19.33
N LYS A 286 8.24 -8.52 -19.79
CA LYS A 286 7.44 -9.15 -20.84
C LYS A 286 6.43 -10.13 -20.23
N ILE A 287 5.27 -10.21 -20.87
CA ILE A 287 4.32 -11.29 -20.66
C ILE A 287 4.89 -12.51 -21.37
N GLU A 288 5.04 -13.62 -20.64
CA GLU A 288 5.54 -14.85 -21.23
C GLU A 288 4.44 -15.52 -22.05
N THR A 289 4.75 -15.88 -23.29
CA THR A 289 3.83 -16.62 -24.17
C THR A 289 3.76 -18.06 -23.70
N LEU A 290 2.60 -18.49 -23.21
CA LEU A 290 2.37 -19.86 -22.79
C LEU A 290 2.05 -20.73 -24.01
N GLU A 291 3.03 -21.50 -24.48
CA GLU A 291 2.81 -22.56 -25.45
C GLU A 291 2.30 -23.81 -24.71
N VAL A 292 1.12 -24.29 -25.10
CA VAL A 292 0.51 -25.50 -24.56
C VAL A 292 0.64 -26.58 -25.62
N ALA A 293 1.50 -27.57 -25.38
CA ALA A 293 1.64 -28.70 -26.28
C ALA A 293 0.35 -29.54 -26.28
N THR A 294 -0.13 -29.93 -27.47
CA THR A 294 -1.35 -30.74 -27.65
C THR A 294 -1.28 -32.08 -26.90
N THR A 295 -0.07 -32.61 -26.70
CA THR A 295 0.22 -33.84 -25.95
C THR A 295 -0.24 -33.80 -24.50
N VAL A 296 -0.32 -32.62 -23.89
CA VAL A 296 -0.77 -32.45 -22.49
C VAL A 296 -2.30 -32.54 -22.36
N THR A 297 -3.01 -32.23 -23.45
CA THR A 297 -4.49 -32.21 -23.47
C THR A 297 -5.09 -33.53 -23.97
N VAL A 298 -4.33 -34.29 -24.77
CA VAL A 298 -4.76 -35.59 -25.31
C VAL A 298 -4.19 -36.68 -24.41
N ALA A 299 -5.06 -37.36 -23.68
CA ALA A 299 -4.67 -38.50 -22.86
C ALA A 299 -4.06 -39.61 -23.73
N ASP A 300 -2.93 -40.17 -23.29
CA ASP A 300 -2.33 -41.33 -23.96
C ASP A 300 -3.23 -42.55 -23.70
N GLU A 301 -3.98 -42.95 -24.72
CA GLU A 301 -4.90 -44.07 -24.68
C GLU A 301 -4.57 -45.01 -25.83
N THR A 302 -4.30 -46.28 -25.49
CA THR A 302 -4.25 -47.33 -26.49
C THR A 302 -5.64 -47.57 -27.05
N VAL A 303 -5.83 -47.21 -28.31
CA VAL A 303 -7.09 -47.32 -29.04
C VAL A 303 -6.99 -48.36 -30.14
N MET A 304 -8.12 -49.00 -30.47
CA MET A 304 -8.26 -49.79 -31.68
C MET A 304 -8.80 -48.88 -32.79
N VAL A 305 -8.07 -48.82 -33.91
CA VAL A 305 -8.49 -48.12 -35.13
C VAL A 305 -8.95 -49.17 -36.13
N GLN A 306 -10.20 -49.05 -36.57
CA GLN A 306 -10.80 -49.96 -37.54
C GLN A 306 -11.07 -49.22 -38.84
N VAL A 307 -10.87 -49.93 -39.96
CA VAL A 307 -11.18 -49.44 -41.30
C VAL A 307 -12.10 -50.45 -41.96
N SER A 308 -13.32 -50.05 -42.29
CA SER A 308 -14.27 -50.92 -42.98
C SER A 308 -13.94 -51.03 -44.48
N ARG A 309 -14.52 -52.04 -45.15
CA ARG A 309 -14.37 -52.24 -46.60
C ARG A 309 -14.86 -51.04 -47.43
N ASP A 310 -15.84 -50.29 -46.92
CA ASP A 310 -16.38 -49.08 -47.56
C ASP A 310 -15.60 -47.80 -47.21
N GLY A 311 -14.49 -47.93 -46.49
CA GLY A 311 -13.59 -46.82 -46.16
C GLY A 311 -13.99 -46.02 -44.92
N TYR A 312 -14.90 -46.53 -44.08
CA TYR A 312 -15.22 -45.87 -42.81
C TYR A 312 -14.11 -46.10 -41.79
N VAL A 313 -13.60 -45.02 -41.21
CA VAL A 313 -12.59 -45.06 -40.15
C VAL A 313 -13.27 -44.82 -38.81
N LYS A 314 -13.13 -45.79 -37.90
CA LYS A 314 -13.65 -45.71 -36.53
C LYS A 314 -12.50 -45.80 -35.54
N ARG A 315 -12.53 -44.97 -34.50
CA ARG A 315 -11.69 -45.11 -33.31
C ARG A 315 -12.52 -45.59 -32.13
N SER A 316 -12.02 -46.59 -31.40
CA SER A 316 -12.65 -47.09 -30.17
C SER A 316 -11.59 -47.36 -29.13
N SER A 317 -11.89 -47.09 -27.85
CA SER A 317 -11.04 -47.55 -26.76
C SER A 317 -10.99 -49.09 -26.75
N LEU A 318 -9.90 -49.68 -26.24
CA LEU A 318 -9.80 -51.14 -26.11
C LEU A 318 -10.96 -51.72 -25.30
N ARG A 319 -11.43 -51.00 -24.28
CA ARG A 319 -12.59 -51.39 -23.47
C ARG A 319 -13.87 -51.46 -24.30
N SER A 320 -14.13 -50.44 -25.13
CA SER A 320 -15.30 -50.42 -26.00
C SER A 320 -15.20 -51.49 -27.10
N TYR A 321 -14.00 -51.75 -27.62
CA TYR A 321 -13.76 -52.80 -28.61
C TYR A 321 -14.03 -54.20 -28.04
N GLN A 322 -13.52 -54.49 -26.85
CA GLN A 322 -13.70 -55.79 -26.17
C GLN A 322 -15.11 -56.03 -25.64
N ALA A 323 -15.89 -54.98 -25.43
CA ALA A 323 -17.28 -55.07 -24.98
C ALA A 323 -18.27 -55.41 -26.11
N VAL A 324 -17.81 -55.40 -27.36
CA VAL A 324 -18.61 -55.68 -28.57
C VAL A 324 -18.13 -57.00 -29.15
N ASP A 325 -19.07 -57.80 -29.68
CA ASP A 325 -18.74 -59.06 -30.33
C ASP A 325 -17.76 -58.81 -31.50
N PRO A 326 -16.71 -59.64 -31.70
CA PRO A 326 -15.80 -59.53 -32.84
C PRO A 326 -16.50 -59.41 -34.21
N ALA A 327 -17.68 -60.00 -34.38
CA ALA A 327 -18.45 -59.91 -35.62
C ALA A 327 -19.14 -58.55 -35.83
N ASP A 328 -19.41 -57.81 -34.74
CA ASP A 328 -20.09 -56.50 -34.75
C ASP A 328 -19.09 -55.32 -34.74
N ASN A 329 -17.80 -55.65 -34.68
CA ASN A 329 -16.70 -54.70 -34.67
C ASN A 329 -16.29 -54.24 -36.08
N GLY A 330 -17.27 -53.77 -36.86
CA GLY A 330 -17.07 -53.01 -38.10
C GLY A 330 -16.61 -53.83 -39.29
#